data_AF-A0A017T3J8-F1
#
_entry.id   AF-A0A017T3J8-F1
#
_cell.length_a   1.000
_cell.length_b   1.000
_cell.length_c   1.000
_cell.angle_alpha   90.00
_cell.angle_beta   90.00
_cell.angle_gamma   90.00
#
_symmetry.space_group_name_H-M   'P 1'
#
loop_
_entity.id
_entity.type
_entity.pdbx_description
1 polymer ?
#
loop_
_entity_poly.entity_id
_entity_poly.type
_entity_poly.pdbx_seq_one_letter_code
_entity_poly.pdbx_strand_id
1 'polypeptide(L)'
;MAGPTQPDPGEKHIDASGVDMKYVDDADLQKMIKLRAHHDRAMNNIMVLTAAQIAQAGLNEGDVAHLRTQITEYREVMMFLVASRQLTENLQQTVHVLGHEIAAHIGEITAQARRRAKVSPDRGEILNALNQVIDYQLAPSKKANLTKLRAKREAESGSGAPAPAQDKPGTSKMAAAKTSGPNGMTRAAVAEEEAPLSAAG
;
A
#
# COMPACT_ATOMS: atom_id res chain seq x y z
N MET A 1 6.28 -7.84 -22.41
CA MET A 1 7.25 -7.22 -21.48
C MET A 1 6.47 -6.77 -20.26
N ALA A 2 6.25 -7.67 -19.30
CA ALA A 2 5.57 -7.36 -18.04
C ALA A 2 6.56 -6.60 -17.13
N GLY A 3 6.10 -5.52 -16.50
CA GLY A 3 6.91 -4.74 -15.56
C GLY A 3 7.28 -5.57 -14.32
N PRO A 4 8.31 -5.14 -13.56
CA PRO A 4 8.78 -5.88 -12.38
C PRO A 4 7.74 -5.72 -11.27
N THR A 5 6.77 -6.64 -11.26
CA THR A 5 5.66 -6.68 -10.29
C THR A 5 5.89 -7.80 -9.27
N GLN A 6 7.02 -8.49 -9.34
CA GLN A 6 7.34 -9.63 -8.49
C GLN A 6 8.83 -9.59 -8.15
N PRO A 7 9.20 -9.64 -6.86
CA PRO A 7 10.55 -10.02 -6.47
C PRO A 7 10.81 -11.46 -6.94
N ASP A 8 11.98 -11.73 -7.53
CA ASP A 8 12.36 -13.05 -8.02
C ASP A 8 12.55 -14.07 -6.87
N PRO A 9 12.38 -15.38 -7.11
CA PRO A 9 12.25 -16.39 -6.05
C PRO A 9 13.59 -16.72 -5.36
N GLY A 10 13.74 -16.22 -4.14
CA GLY A 10 14.91 -16.28 -3.24
C GLY A 10 15.00 -15.04 -2.32
N GLU A 11 14.31 -13.99 -2.73
CA GLU A 11 14.42 -12.59 -2.30
C GLU A 11 13.55 -12.20 -1.08
N LYS A 12 13.66 -12.91 0.04
CA LYS A 12 13.25 -12.33 1.35
C LYS A 12 14.36 -11.51 2.02
N HIS A 13 15.49 -11.41 1.34
CA HIS A 13 16.67 -10.68 1.76
C HIS A 13 16.97 -9.63 0.70
N ILE A 14 16.99 -8.37 1.12
CA ILE A 14 17.49 -7.27 0.30
C ILE A 14 18.96 -7.12 0.68
N ASP A 15 19.86 -7.57 -0.19
CA ASP A 15 21.30 -7.36 0.03
C ASP A 15 21.69 -5.94 -0.39
N ALA A 16 21.92 -5.09 0.60
CA ALA A 16 22.38 -3.72 0.43
C ALA A 16 23.83 -3.54 0.90
N SER A 17 24.63 -4.61 1.00
CA SER A 17 26.01 -4.53 1.51
C SER A 17 26.92 -3.61 0.69
N GLY A 18 26.58 -3.38 -0.59
CA GLY A 18 27.31 -2.47 -1.48
C GLY A 18 26.93 -1.00 -1.34
N VAL A 19 25.92 -0.67 -0.53
CA VAL A 19 25.42 0.71 -0.37
C VAL A 19 26.02 1.34 0.89
N ASP A 20 26.63 2.51 0.73
CA ASP A 20 27.10 3.31 1.86
C ASP A 20 25.92 4.04 2.52
N MET A 21 25.51 3.56 3.70
CA MET A 21 24.37 4.13 4.43
C MET A 21 24.76 5.39 5.17
N LYS A 22 24.17 6.51 4.76
CA LYS A 22 24.36 7.82 5.39
C LYS A 22 23.20 8.09 6.35
N TYR A 23 23.53 8.30 7.63
CA TYR A 23 22.56 8.71 8.64
C TYR A 23 22.48 10.23 8.72
N VAL A 24 21.25 10.75 8.76
CA VAL A 24 20.95 12.17 8.96
C VAL A 24 19.95 12.26 10.11
N ASP A 25 20.23 13.10 11.09
CA ASP A 25 19.30 13.36 12.19
C ASP A 25 18.02 14.06 11.69
N ASP A 26 16.90 13.78 12.33
CA ASP A 26 15.58 14.33 11.98
C ASP A 26 15.59 15.88 12.01
N ALA A 27 16.36 16.47 12.93
CA ALA A 27 16.53 17.92 13.05
C ALA A 27 17.20 18.55 11.81
N ASP A 28 18.01 17.79 11.07
CA ASP A 28 18.75 18.25 9.90
C ASP A 28 18.16 17.79 8.57
N LEU A 29 17.21 16.86 8.59
CA LEU A 29 16.59 16.29 7.39
C LEU A 29 16.04 17.36 6.42
N GLN A 30 15.34 18.36 6.95
CA GLN A 30 14.77 19.46 6.15
C GLN A 30 15.85 20.29 5.43
N LYS A 31 17.04 20.40 6.00
CA LYS A 31 18.16 21.13 5.38
C LYS A 31 18.80 20.34 4.24
N MET A 32 18.67 19.01 4.27
CA MET A 32 19.25 18.11 3.27
C MET A 32 18.36 17.90 2.06
N ILE A 33 17.04 18.10 2.18
CA ILE A 33 16.11 17.99 1.05
C ILE A 33 16.20 19.25 0.18
N LYS A 34 17.11 19.23 -0.81
CA LYS A 34 17.28 20.34 -1.78
C LYS A 34 16.90 19.96 -3.22
N LEU A 35 16.62 18.70 -3.48
CA LEU A 35 16.23 18.21 -4.80
C LEU A 35 14.85 18.76 -5.18
N ARG A 36 14.78 19.40 -6.34
CA ARG A 36 13.53 19.99 -6.86
C ARG A 36 12.71 18.96 -7.63
N ALA A 37 11.48 19.33 -7.96
CA ALA A 37 10.64 18.57 -8.89
C ALA A 37 11.36 18.36 -10.23
N HIS A 38 11.10 17.22 -10.88
CA HIS A 38 11.67 16.84 -12.18
C HIS A 38 13.20 16.69 -12.21
N HIS A 39 13.85 16.47 -11.06
CA HIS A 39 15.30 16.23 -10.98
C HIS A 39 15.74 15.02 -11.82
N ASP A 40 14.92 13.98 -11.95
CA ASP A 40 15.24 12.80 -12.75
C ASP A 40 15.58 13.13 -14.22
N ARG A 41 14.84 14.08 -14.81
CA ARG A 41 15.11 14.54 -16.18
C ARG A 41 16.44 15.27 -16.28
N ALA A 42 16.75 16.11 -15.29
CA ALA A 42 18.04 16.80 -15.23
C ALA A 42 19.20 15.81 -15.05
N MET A 43 19.07 14.83 -14.14
CA MET A 43 20.04 13.77 -13.95
C MET A 43 20.25 12.95 -15.24
N ASN A 44 19.17 12.55 -15.92
CA ASN A 44 19.25 11.83 -17.20
C ASN A 44 20.02 12.63 -18.26
N ASN A 45 19.74 13.94 -18.39
CA ASN A 45 20.46 14.78 -19.33
C ASN A 45 21.98 14.80 -19.03
N ILE A 46 22.37 14.89 -17.76
CA ILE A 46 23.79 14.87 -17.33
C ILE A 46 24.45 13.53 -17.66
N MET A 47 23.74 12.42 -17.47
CA MET A 47 24.26 11.07 -17.75
C MET A 47 24.52 10.86 -19.26
N VAL A 48 23.78 11.51 -20.15
CA VAL A 48 23.93 11.33 -21.62
C VAL A 48 24.83 12.36 -22.30
N LEU A 49 25.33 13.37 -21.58
CA LEU A 49 26.24 14.37 -22.17
C LEU A 49 27.50 13.73 -22.77
N THR A 50 27.87 14.11 -23.98
CA THR A 50 29.13 13.69 -24.60
C THR A 50 30.29 14.59 -24.16
N ALA A 51 31.53 14.11 -24.27
CA ALA A 51 32.72 14.92 -23.95
C ALA A 51 32.77 16.22 -24.78
N ALA A 52 32.38 16.16 -26.06
CA ALA A 52 32.30 17.35 -26.92
C ALA A 52 31.27 18.37 -26.41
N GLN A 53 30.10 17.91 -25.94
CA GLN A 53 29.08 18.79 -25.36
C GLN A 53 29.52 19.39 -24.02
N ILE A 54 30.26 18.63 -23.20
CA ILE A 54 30.82 19.10 -21.93
C ILE A 54 31.85 20.21 -22.20
N ALA A 55 32.79 19.97 -23.13
CA ALA A 55 33.80 20.95 -23.52
C ALA A 55 33.17 22.21 -24.14
N GLN A 56 32.19 22.04 -25.03
CA GLN A 56 31.47 23.17 -25.65
C GLN A 56 30.69 24.01 -24.63
N ALA A 57 30.14 23.37 -23.59
CA ALA A 57 29.45 24.05 -22.50
C ALA A 57 30.39 24.68 -21.46
N GLY A 58 31.71 24.46 -21.56
CA GLY A 58 32.70 24.97 -20.61
C GLY A 58 32.59 24.31 -19.22
N LEU A 59 32.09 23.08 -19.14
CA LEU A 59 31.94 22.34 -17.89
C LEU A 59 33.24 21.59 -17.55
N ASN A 60 33.55 21.50 -16.26
CA ASN A 60 34.67 20.69 -15.79
C ASN A 60 34.33 19.19 -15.88
N GLU A 61 35.11 18.43 -16.64
CA GLU A 61 34.92 16.99 -16.83
C GLU A 61 34.97 16.21 -15.52
N GLY A 62 35.84 16.60 -14.58
CA GLY A 62 35.97 15.96 -13.27
C GLY A 62 34.71 16.11 -12.42
N ASP A 63 34.11 17.30 -12.40
CA ASP A 63 32.88 17.58 -11.63
C ASP A 63 31.69 16.84 -12.25
N VAL A 64 31.61 16.78 -13.59
CA VAL A 64 30.57 16.02 -14.29
C VAL A 64 30.71 14.51 -14.01
N ALA A 65 31.94 13.97 -14.03
CA ALA A 65 32.19 12.57 -13.70
C ALA A 65 31.81 12.25 -12.25
N HIS A 66 32.20 13.12 -11.30
CA HIS A 66 31.83 12.97 -9.90
C HIS A 66 30.32 12.99 -9.69
N LEU A 67 29.61 13.93 -10.32
CA LEU A 67 28.16 14.02 -10.25
C LEU A 67 27.48 12.79 -10.86
N ARG A 68 28.01 12.23 -11.95
CA ARG A 68 27.50 10.98 -12.54
C ARG A 68 27.60 9.81 -11.55
N THR A 69 28.73 9.68 -10.84
CA THR A 69 28.88 8.67 -9.78
C THR A 69 27.82 8.84 -8.69
N GLN A 70 27.61 10.07 -8.22
CA GLN A 70 26.58 10.37 -7.20
C GLN A 70 25.15 10.07 -7.71
N ILE A 71 24.86 10.33 -8.99
CA ILE A 71 23.57 10.01 -9.60
C ILE A 71 23.35 8.49 -9.62
N THR A 72 24.37 7.71 -9.97
CA THR A 72 24.30 6.25 -9.96
C THR A 72 24.06 5.72 -8.55
N GLU A 73 24.85 6.17 -7.57
CA GLU A 73 24.68 5.80 -6.15
C GLU A 73 23.27 6.15 -5.66
N TYR A 74 22.78 7.36 -5.96
CA TYR A 74 21.41 7.78 -5.63
C TYR A 74 20.35 6.84 -6.22
N ARG A 75 20.50 6.42 -7.49
CA ARG A 75 19.55 5.53 -8.16
C ARG A 75 19.55 4.13 -7.55
N GLU A 76 20.73 3.61 -7.22
CA GLU A 76 20.87 2.33 -6.53
C GLU A 76 20.17 2.37 -5.17
N VAL A 77 20.42 3.41 -4.35
CA VAL A 77 19.73 3.63 -3.07
C VAL A 77 18.21 3.70 -3.27
N MET A 78 17.74 4.44 -4.29
CA MET A 78 16.31 4.56 -4.58
C MET A 78 15.67 3.22 -4.97
N MET A 79 16.37 2.38 -5.72
CA MET A 79 15.91 1.04 -6.06
C MET A 79 15.71 0.19 -4.79
N PHE A 80 16.68 0.18 -3.89
CA PHE A 80 16.57 -0.51 -2.60
C PHE A 80 15.48 0.07 -1.70
N LEU A 81 15.27 1.39 -1.72
CA LEU A 81 14.19 2.04 -0.98
C LEU A 81 12.80 1.59 -1.48
N VAL A 82 12.62 1.44 -2.80
CA VAL A 82 11.36 0.94 -3.36
C VAL A 82 11.14 -0.53 -2.98
N ALA A 83 12.18 -1.36 -3.10
CA ALA A 83 12.09 -2.77 -2.70
C ALA A 83 11.76 -2.94 -1.21
N SER A 84 12.38 -2.14 -0.33
CA SER A 84 12.11 -2.21 1.12
C SER A 84 10.70 -1.77 1.50
N ARG A 85 10.12 -0.79 0.80
CA ARG A 85 8.70 -0.41 0.96
C ARG A 85 7.78 -1.57 0.59
N GLN A 86 8.01 -2.20 -0.57
CA GLN A 86 7.21 -3.36 -0.98
C GLN A 86 7.33 -4.52 0.01
N LEU A 87 8.53 -4.80 0.52
CA LEU A 87 8.74 -5.82 1.55
C LEU A 87 7.98 -5.48 2.84
N THR A 88 8.02 -4.22 3.26
CA THR A 88 7.27 -3.74 4.45
C THR A 88 5.76 -3.93 4.26
N GLU A 89 5.22 -3.60 3.09
CA GLU A 89 3.80 -3.81 2.77
C GLU A 89 3.44 -5.30 2.80
N ASN A 90 4.27 -6.16 2.21
CA ASN A 90 4.05 -7.61 2.23
C ASN A 90 4.07 -8.18 3.66
N LEU A 91 4.98 -7.67 4.51
CA LEU A 91 5.03 -8.04 5.93
C LEU A 91 3.77 -7.58 6.67
N GLN A 92 3.28 -6.36 6.41
CA GLN A 92 2.03 -5.86 7.00
C GLN A 92 0.83 -6.72 6.59
N GLN A 93 0.72 -7.07 5.31
CA GLN A 93 -0.32 -7.98 4.82
C GLN A 93 -0.24 -9.35 5.50
N THR A 94 0.99 -9.88 5.66
CA THR A 94 1.22 -11.14 6.37
C THR A 94 0.77 -11.05 7.83
N VAL A 95 1.06 -9.96 8.53
CA VAL A 95 0.59 -9.71 9.90
C VAL A 95 -0.94 -9.72 9.96
N HIS A 96 -1.63 -9.14 8.97
CA HIS A 96 -3.10 -9.17 8.92
C HIS A 96 -3.66 -10.57 8.70
N VAL A 97 -3.07 -11.36 7.80
CA VAL A 97 -3.46 -12.75 7.55
C VAL A 97 -3.25 -13.60 8.80
N LEU A 98 -2.06 -13.56 9.39
CA LEU A 98 -1.76 -14.28 10.63
C LEU A 98 -2.66 -13.84 11.78
N GLY A 99 -2.93 -12.53 11.90
CA GLY A 99 -3.86 -11.99 12.90
C GLY A 99 -5.28 -12.56 12.75
N HIS A 100 -5.75 -12.73 11.51
CA HIS A 100 -7.03 -13.36 11.22
C HIS A 100 -7.05 -14.84 11.63
N GLU A 101 -6.02 -15.60 11.27
CA GLU A 101 -5.88 -17.02 11.62
C GLU A 101 -5.81 -17.21 13.15
N ILE A 102 -4.99 -16.42 13.83
CA ILE A 102 -4.89 -16.42 15.29
C ILE A 102 -6.26 -16.14 15.93
N ALA A 103 -7.00 -15.14 15.43
CA ALA A 103 -8.32 -14.82 15.94
C ALA A 103 -9.33 -15.97 15.73
N ALA A 104 -9.28 -16.64 14.58
CA ALA A 104 -10.10 -17.81 14.29
C ALA A 104 -9.81 -18.96 15.27
N HIS A 105 -8.52 -19.28 15.49
CA HIS A 105 -8.10 -20.31 16.44
C HIS A 105 -8.48 -19.97 17.88
N ILE A 106 -8.34 -18.72 18.31
CA ILE A 106 -8.81 -18.25 19.62
C ILE A 106 -10.31 -18.52 19.78
N GLY A 107 -11.11 -18.21 18.75
CA GLY A 107 -12.55 -18.47 18.74
C GLY A 107 -12.87 -19.96 18.87
N GLU A 108 -12.15 -20.81 18.15
CA GLU A 108 -12.30 -22.26 18.20
C GLU A 108 -11.95 -22.82 19.59
N ILE A 109 -10.78 -22.46 20.13
CA ILE A 109 -10.32 -22.88 21.47
C ILE A 109 -11.35 -22.46 22.52
N THR A 110 -11.87 -21.23 22.44
CA THR A 110 -12.91 -20.74 23.35
C THR A 110 -14.18 -21.58 23.26
N ALA A 111 -14.62 -21.93 22.04
CA ALA A 111 -15.79 -22.77 21.84
C ALA A 111 -15.59 -24.19 22.38
N GLN A 112 -14.42 -24.78 22.15
CA GLN A 112 -14.05 -26.09 22.68
C GLN A 112 -14.02 -26.10 24.21
N ALA A 113 -13.38 -25.10 24.84
CA ALA A 113 -13.34 -24.95 26.29
C ALA A 113 -14.74 -24.83 26.90
N ARG A 114 -15.62 -24.01 26.32
CA ARG A 114 -17.02 -23.90 26.76
C ARG A 114 -17.78 -25.22 26.63
N ARG A 115 -17.56 -26.00 25.56
CA ARG A 115 -18.19 -27.33 25.42
C ARG A 115 -17.69 -28.30 26.50
N ARG A 116 -16.39 -28.33 26.77
CA ARG A 116 -15.79 -29.19 27.80
C ARG A 116 -16.24 -28.80 29.22
N ALA A 117 -16.29 -27.50 29.51
CA ALA A 117 -16.72 -26.98 30.80
C ALA A 117 -18.21 -27.27 31.12
N LYS A 118 -19.05 -27.55 30.12
CA LYS A 118 -20.46 -27.93 30.35
C LYS A 118 -20.62 -29.33 30.95
N VAL A 119 -19.68 -30.23 30.69
CA VAL A 119 -19.77 -31.65 31.06
C VAL A 119 -18.75 -32.06 32.12
N SER A 120 -17.85 -31.15 32.51
CA SER A 120 -16.80 -31.41 33.49
C SER A 120 -17.21 -30.92 34.89
N PRO A 121 -16.88 -31.68 35.96
CA PRO A 121 -17.06 -31.23 37.34
C PRO A 121 -16.20 -30.00 37.66
N ASP A 122 -15.05 -29.82 36.98
CA ASP A 122 -14.07 -28.75 37.23
C ASP A 122 -14.32 -27.51 36.35
N ARG A 123 -15.59 -27.24 36.05
CA ARG A 123 -16.01 -26.13 35.17
C ARG A 123 -15.39 -24.80 35.54
N GLY A 124 -15.34 -24.48 36.83
CA GLY A 124 -14.84 -23.21 37.34
C GLY A 124 -13.37 -23.00 36.99
N GLU A 125 -12.53 -24.01 37.18
CA GLU A 125 -11.09 -23.94 36.91
C GLU A 125 -10.81 -23.81 35.41
N ILE A 126 -11.51 -24.59 34.58
CA ILE A 126 -11.35 -24.57 33.11
C ILE A 126 -11.69 -23.18 32.55
N LEU A 127 -12.80 -22.59 32.99
CA LEU A 127 -13.23 -21.28 32.50
C LEU A 127 -12.38 -20.15 33.07
N ASN A 128 -11.93 -20.25 34.31
CA ASN A 128 -11.08 -19.24 34.93
C ASN A 128 -9.70 -19.17 34.25
N ALA A 129 -9.11 -20.32 33.90
CA ALA A 129 -7.84 -20.39 33.17
C ALA A 129 -7.89 -19.71 31.79
N LEU A 130 -9.07 -19.61 31.17
CA LEU A 130 -9.28 -19.05 29.84
C LEU A 130 -10.04 -17.72 29.84
N ASN A 131 -10.16 -17.07 31.00
CA ASN A 131 -11.02 -15.90 31.15
C ASN A 131 -10.62 -14.75 30.21
N GLN A 132 -9.32 -14.48 30.05
CA GLN A 132 -8.83 -13.44 29.13
C GLN A 132 -9.17 -13.72 27.67
N VAL A 133 -9.10 -14.99 27.25
CA VAL A 133 -9.42 -15.44 25.89
C VAL A 133 -10.93 -15.32 25.64
N ILE A 134 -11.74 -15.71 26.63
CA ILE A 134 -13.19 -15.56 26.62
C ILE A 134 -13.58 -14.07 26.54
N ASP A 135 -12.93 -13.21 27.31
CA ASP A 135 -13.19 -11.78 27.31
C ASP A 135 -12.83 -11.11 25.98
N TYR A 136 -11.69 -11.49 25.39
CA TYR A 136 -11.31 -11.06 24.03
C TYR A 136 -12.40 -11.42 23.01
N GLN A 137 -12.88 -12.67 23.02
CA GLN A 137 -13.92 -13.15 22.11
C GLN A 137 -15.27 -12.44 22.31
N LEU A 138 -15.59 -12.06 23.55
CA LEU A 138 -16.84 -11.38 23.89
C LEU A 138 -16.79 -9.86 23.72
N ALA A 139 -15.60 -9.25 23.60
CA ALA A 139 -15.43 -7.80 23.53
C ALA A 139 -16.26 -7.13 22.41
N PRO A 140 -16.35 -7.68 21.18
CA PRO A 140 -17.19 -7.10 20.13
C PRO A 140 -18.68 -7.07 20.52
N SER A 141 -19.19 -8.16 21.09
CA SER A 141 -20.58 -8.26 21.54
C SER A 141 -20.86 -7.34 22.73
N LYS A 142 -19.94 -7.23 23.69
CA LYS A 142 -20.03 -6.27 24.81
C LYS A 142 -20.13 -4.84 24.29
N LYS A 143 -19.28 -4.45 23.33
CA LYS A 143 -19.32 -3.11 22.69
C LYS A 143 -20.63 -2.87 21.95
N ALA A 144 -21.10 -3.82 21.14
CA ALA A 144 -22.36 -3.71 20.41
C ALA A 144 -23.57 -3.53 21.35
N ASN A 145 -23.59 -4.26 22.46
CA ASN A 145 -24.63 -4.12 23.48
C ASN A 145 -24.58 -2.75 24.17
N LEU A 146 -23.38 -2.25 24.50
CA LEU A 146 -23.22 -0.91 25.06
C LEU A 146 -23.71 0.18 24.08
N THR A 147 -23.40 0.06 22.79
CA THR A 147 -23.92 1.00 21.77
C THR A 147 -25.43 0.96 21.67
N LYS A 148 -26.04 -0.24 21.67
CA LYS A 148 -27.51 -0.40 21.65
C LYS A 148 -28.17 0.23 22.88
N LEU A 149 -27.58 0.06 24.06
CA LEU A 149 -28.08 0.64 25.30
C LEU A 149 -27.96 2.16 25.31
N ARG A 150 -26.86 2.73 24.78
CA ARG A 150 -26.71 4.18 24.62
C ARG A 150 -27.73 4.75 23.64
N ALA A 151 -27.88 4.14 22.47
CA ALA A 151 -28.87 4.57 21.47
C ALA A 151 -30.31 4.51 22.00
N LYS A 152 -30.66 3.48 22.79
CA LYS A 152 -31.96 3.41 23.47
C LYS A 152 -32.15 4.51 24.50
N ARG A 153 -31.13 4.78 25.33
CA ARG A 153 -31.17 5.88 26.31
C ARG A 153 -31.27 7.25 25.64
N GLU A 154 -30.57 7.46 24.53
CA GLU A 154 -30.65 8.70 23.74
C GLU A 154 -32.06 8.87 23.13
N ALA A 155 -32.66 7.79 22.62
CA ALA A 155 -34.03 7.79 22.12
C ALA A 155 -35.09 8.01 23.21
N GLU A 156 -34.90 7.44 24.40
CA GLU A 156 -35.82 7.59 25.55
C GLU A 156 -35.64 8.94 26.27
N SER A 157 -34.46 9.56 26.19
CA SER A 157 -34.17 10.87 26.81
C SER A 157 -34.71 12.08 26.03
N GLY A 158 -35.38 11.88 24.90
CA GLY A 158 -36.19 12.94 24.28
C GLY A 158 -35.43 14.18 23.79
N SER A 159 -34.15 14.07 23.42
CA SER A 159 -33.50 15.12 22.62
C SER A 159 -33.89 15.00 21.13
N GLY A 160 -35.20 15.02 20.88
CA GLY A 160 -35.76 15.33 19.58
C GLY A 160 -35.72 16.83 19.36
N ALA A 161 -34.65 17.31 18.73
CA ALA A 161 -34.68 18.58 18.01
C ALA A 161 -33.90 18.43 16.69
N PRO A 162 -34.56 18.06 15.58
CA PRO A 162 -34.14 18.54 14.28
C PRO A 162 -34.53 20.01 14.20
N ALA A 163 -33.56 20.91 14.43
CA ALA A 163 -33.76 22.33 14.14
C ALA A 163 -33.73 22.53 12.60
N PRO A 164 -34.58 23.42 12.08
CA PRO A 164 -35.00 23.45 10.68
C PRO A 164 -33.91 24.01 9.75
N ALA A 165 -33.99 23.56 8.50
CA ALA A 165 -33.34 24.20 7.36
C ALA A 165 -33.61 25.71 7.37
N GLN A 166 -32.56 26.50 7.61
CA GLN A 166 -32.53 27.89 7.18
C GLN A 166 -31.58 28.02 5.99
N ASP A 167 -32.26 28.25 4.88
CA ASP A 167 -31.84 28.74 3.58
C ASP A 167 -30.91 29.96 3.69
N LYS A 168 -29.76 29.92 2.99
CA LYS A 168 -29.17 31.01 2.17
C LYS A 168 -27.84 30.58 1.51
N PRO A 169 -27.43 31.25 0.41
CA PRO A 169 -27.21 30.59 -0.87
C PRO A 169 -25.74 30.61 -1.31
N GLY A 170 -25.42 29.76 -2.28
CA GLY A 170 -24.29 29.99 -3.18
C GLY A 170 -23.35 28.81 -3.31
N THR A 171 -23.65 27.92 -4.26
CA THR A 171 -22.67 27.52 -5.28
C THR A 171 -23.38 26.74 -6.38
N SER A 172 -23.24 27.28 -7.59
CA SER A 172 -23.62 26.72 -8.89
C SER A 172 -23.41 25.21 -8.98
N LYS A 173 -24.47 24.42 -9.25
CA LYS A 173 -24.82 23.96 -10.61
C LYS A 173 -23.60 23.84 -11.55
N MET A 174 -23.14 22.61 -11.79
CA MET A 174 -23.23 22.02 -13.13
C MET A 174 -23.46 20.52 -12.99
N ALA A 175 -24.63 20.13 -13.47
CA ALA A 175 -25.14 18.77 -13.47
C ALA A 175 -24.54 17.96 -14.62
N ALA A 176 -24.42 16.66 -14.36
CA ALA A 176 -24.37 15.63 -15.39
C ALA A 176 -25.70 15.58 -16.17
N ALA A 177 -25.62 15.48 -17.50
CA ALA A 177 -26.64 14.89 -18.37
C ALA A 177 -25.92 14.46 -19.67
N LYS A 178 -25.72 13.17 -19.95
CA LYS A 178 -26.69 12.15 -20.41
C LYS A 178 -27.12 12.37 -21.87
N THR A 179 -26.52 11.61 -22.78
CA THR A 179 -27.03 11.18 -24.09
C THR A 179 -26.50 9.75 -24.29
N SER A 180 -27.28 8.67 -24.20
CA SER A 180 -28.35 8.17 -25.08
C SER A 180 -27.94 8.05 -26.55
N GLY A 181 -27.74 6.81 -27.02
CA GLY A 181 -27.72 6.48 -28.44
C GLY A 181 -26.96 5.18 -28.76
N PRO A 182 -27.63 4.11 -29.23
CA PRO A 182 -27.01 2.88 -29.69
C PRO A 182 -26.72 2.92 -31.20
N ASN A 183 -25.56 2.38 -31.62
CA ASN A 183 -25.24 1.91 -32.99
C ASN A 183 -23.92 1.13 -32.83
N GLY A 184 -23.76 -0.11 -33.28
CA GLY A 184 -24.18 -0.69 -34.54
C GLY A 184 -22.96 -0.70 -35.48
N MET A 185 -22.60 -1.90 -35.99
CA MET A 185 -21.53 -2.20 -36.96
C MET A 185 -20.10 -2.28 -36.38
N THR A 186 -19.23 -3.24 -36.72
CA THR A 186 -19.24 -4.37 -37.66
C THR A 186 -18.06 -5.28 -37.28
N ARG A 187 -18.28 -6.60 -37.25
CA ARG A 187 -17.20 -7.59 -37.31
C ARG A 187 -16.66 -7.59 -38.74
N ALA A 188 -15.35 -7.39 -38.89
CA ALA A 188 -14.63 -7.79 -40.10
C ALA A 188 -13.51 -8.73 -39.65
N ALA A 189 -13.63 -9.97 -40.09
CA ALA A 189 -12.59 -10.99 -40.04
C ALA A 189 -11.40 -10.52 -40.90
N VAL A 190 -10.20 -10.68 -40.39
CA VAL A 190 -8.99 -10.69 -41.21
C VAL A 190 -8.32 -12.03 -40.99
N ALA A 191 -8.22 -12.74 -42.11
CA ALA A 191 -7.69 -14.08 -42.24
C ALA A 191 -6.20 -14.13 -41.90
N GLU A 192 -5.83 -15.19 -41.19
CA GLU A 192 -4.49 -15.74 -41.20
C GLU A 192 -4.26 -16.37 -42.58
N GLU A 193 -3.23 -15.91 -43.30
CA GLU A 193 -2.68 -16.60 -44.46
C GLU A 193 -1.22 -16.95 -44.15
N GLU A 194 -0.97 -18.25 -44.04
CA GLU A 194 0.34 -18.88 -44.04
C GLU A 194 1.08 -18.59 -45.35
N ALA A 195 2.36 -18.26 -45.27
CA ALA A 195 3.34 -18.73 -46.25
C ALA A 195 4.77 -18.75 -45.65
N PRO A 196 5.50 -19.88 -45.78
CA PRO A 196 6.89 -20.01 -45.33
C PRO A 196 7.87 -19.51 -46.40
N LEU A 197 8.90 -18.75 -45.98
CA LEU A 197 10.04 -18.44 -46.83
C LEU A 197 11.09 -19.55 -46.75
N SER A 198 11.18 -20.28 -47.86
CA SER A 198 12.18 -21.29 -48.20
C SER A 198 13.58 -20.71 -48.32
N ALA A 199 14.56 -21.53 -47.95
CA ALA A 199 15.97 -21.41 -48.31
C ALA A 199 16.22 -21.61 -49.82
N ALA A 200 17.37 -21.09 -50.29
CA ALA A 200 18.28 -21.61 -51.32
C ALA A 200 18.79 -20.50 -52.26
N GLY A 201 20.12 -20.38 -52.33
CA GLY A 201 20.88 -19.47 -53.19
C GLY A 201 22.28 -19.29 -52.65
#